data_AF-A5ALQ2-F1
#
_entry.id   AF-A5ALQ2-F1
#
_cell.length_a   1.000
_cell.length_b   1.000
_cell.length_c   1.000
_cell.angle_alpha   90.00
_cell.angle_beta   90.00
_cell.angle_gamma   90.00
#
_symmetry.space_group_name_H-M   'P 1'
#
loop_
_entity.id
_entity.type
_entity.pdbx_description
1 polymer ?
#
loop_
_entity_poly.entity_id
_entity_poly.type
_entity_poly.pdbx_seq_one_letter_code
_entity_poly.pdbx_strand_id
1 'polypeptide(L)'
;MGFVGIQTRFGSVGRQRSLKKSWMPADQQGVQRLEDATGSTFMFVIGRANNKAKMVELIKEVAQYDDFMSLYIEEYSKLSYKMLAFFKVTYALFDFEFFVKVDDDIYLKPNCLSLLLAVHTLNLLDP
;
A
#
# COMPACT_ATOMS: atom_id res chain seq x y z
N MET A 1 -11.69 1.18 -9.87
CA MET A 1 -11.13 1.86 -8.68
C MET A 1 -9.76 1.31 -8.32
N GLY A 2 -9.16 1.58 -7.16
CA GLY A 2 -7.70 1.78 -7.08
C GLY A 2 -6.87 0.81 -6.23
N PHE A 3 -5.56 0.81 -6.50
CA PHE A 3 -4.54 0.25 -5.61
C PHE A 3 -3.95 1.34 -4.73
N VAL A 4 -4.00 1.19 -3.41
CA VAL A 4 -3.41 2.12 -2.44
C VAL A 4 -2.15 1.50 -1.83
N GLY A 5 -1.00 1.99 -2.29
CA GLY A 5 0.31 1.56 -1.80
C GLY A 5 0.85 2.46 -0.69
N ILE A 6 0.95 1.92 0.53
CA ILE A 6 1.47 2.60 1.71
C ILE A 6 2.98 2.39 1.78
N GLN A 7 3.76 3.38 1.38
CA GLN A 7 5.21 3.34 1.34
C GLN A 7 5.76 3.27 2.77
N THR A 8 6.41 2.15 3.08
CA THR A 8 7.07 1.91 4.36
C THR A 8 8.52 1.47 4.16
N ARG A 9 9.25 1.32 5.25
CA ARG A 9 10.66 0.93 5.26
C ARG A 9 11.00 0.08 6.48
N PHE A 10 12.14 -0.60 6.41
CA PHE A 10 12.68 -1.30 7.58
C PHE A 10 12.84 -0.34 8.78
N GLY A 11 12.37 -0.79 9.96
CA GLY A 11 12.36 0.02 11.18
C GLY A 11 11.07 0.83 11.39
N SER A 12 10.13 0.84 10.44
CA SER A 12 8.82 1.52 10.57
C SER A 12 7.75 0.66 11.27
N VAL A 13 8.11 -0.43 11.94
CA VAL A 13 7.17 -1.38 12.58
C VAL A 13 6.18 -0.68 13.53
N GLY A 14 6.65 0.33 14.27
CA GLY A 14 5.78 1.15 15.12
C GLY A 14 4.71 1.92 14.35
N ARG A 15 5.07 2.49 13.18
CA ARG A 15 4.13 3.21 12.31
C ARG A 15 3.11 2.27 11.70
N GLN A 16 3.57 1.14 11.15
CA GLN A 16 2.70 0.09 10.60
C GLN A 16 1.69 -0.38 11.64
N ARG A 17 2.12 -0.62 12.89
CA ARG A 17 1.23 -0.99 13.99
C ARG A 17 0.20 0.11 14.31
N SER A 18 0.57 1.38 14.26
CA SER A 18 -0.36 2.49 14.47
C SER A 18 -1.40 2.60 13.36
N LEU A 19 -1.01 2.38 12.10
CA LEU A 19 -1.93 2.34 10.97
C LEU A 19 -2.90 1.15 11.09
N LYS A 20 -2.36 -0.02 11.45
CA LYS A 20 -3.07 -1.28 11.73
C LYS A 20 -4.15 -1.16 12.81
N LYS A 21 -4.00 -0.21 13.73
CA LYS A 21 -4.93 0.08 14.83
C LYS A 21 -5.88 1.24 14.55
N SER A 22 -5.77 1.88 13.38
CA SER A 22 -6.53 3.08 13.05
C SER A 22 -7.37 2.92 11.79
N TRP A 23 -6.80 3.17 10.61
CA TRP A 23 -7.56 3.28 9.36
C TRP A 23 -7.34 2.13 8.37
N MET A 24 -6.30 1.31 8.56
CA MET A 24 -6.07 0.09 7.79
C MET A 24 -6.15 -1.08 8.78
N PRO A 25 -7.21 -1.90 8.79
CA PRO A 25 -7.33 -3.00 9.75
C PRO A 25 -6.21 -4.04 9.62
N ALA A 26 -5.88 -4.71 10.72
CA ALA A 26 -4.83 -5.75 10.75
C ALA A 26 -5.36 -7.17 10.50
N ASP A 27 -6.67 -7.38 10.62
CA ASP A 27 -7.31 -8.68 10.44
C ASP A 27 -7.96 -8.79 9.06
N GLN A 28 -8.00 -10.02 8.53
CA GLN A 28 -8.51 -10.29 7.19
C GLN A 28 -9.95 -9.82 6.99
N GLN A 29 -10.81 -9.92 8.01
CA GLN A 29 -12.21 -9.48 7.88
C GLN A 29 -12.30 -7.96 7.81
N GLY A 30 -11.54 -7.25 8.62
CA GLY A 30 -11.44 -5.80 8.59
C GLY A 30 -10.90 -5.28 7.25
N VAL A 31 -9.85 -5.90 6.74
CA VAL A 31 -9.30 -5.57 5.41
C VAL A 31 -10.34 -5.83 4.33
N GLN A 32 -10.95 -7.02 4.29
CA GLN A 32 -11.97 -7.33 3.28
C GLN A 32 -13.13 -6.32 3.30
N ARG A 33 -13.64 -5.95 4.48
CA ARG A 33 -14.71 -4.95 4.60
C ARG A 33 -14.27 -3.57 4.09
N LEU A 34 -13.02 -3.19 4.35
CA LEU A 34 -12.45 -1.93 3.87
C LEU A 34 -12.34 -1.95 2.34
N GLU A 35 -11.84 -3.06 1.79
CA GLU A 35 -11.72 -3.27 0.35
C GLU A 35 -13.11 -3.26 -0.27
N ASP A 36 -14.08 -4.06 0.18
CA ASP A 36 -15.45 -4.08 -0.35
C ASP A 36 -16.13 -2.70 -0.34
N ALA A 37 -15.95 -1.93 0.75
CA ALA A 37 -16.58 -0.61 0.92
C ALA A 37 -15.96 0.49 0.04
N THR A 38 -14.69 0.34 -0.34
CA THR A 38 -13.95 1.33 -1.15
C THR A 38 -13.67 0.84 -2.57
N GLY A 39 -13.95 -0.46 -2.80
CA GLY A 39 -13.42 -1.39 -3.79
C GLY A 39 -11.95 -1.24 -4.16
N SER A 40 -11.16 -0.65 -3.28
CA SER A 40 -9.73 -0.41 -3.46
C SER A 40 -8.93 -1.38 -2.60
N THR A 41 -7.78 -1.83 -3.07
CA THR A 41 -6.86 -2.69 -2.29
C THR A 41 -5.83 -1.85 -1.54
N PHE A 42 -5.47 -2.28 -0.33
CA PHE A 42 -4.51 -1.57 0.52
C PHE A 42 -3.33 -2.48 0.88
N MET A 43 -2.11 -2.08 0.52
CA MET A 43 -0.91 -2.85 0.83
C MET A 43 0.25 -1.96 1.28
N PHE A 44 1.01 -2.44 2.26
CA PHE A 44 2.31 -1.89 2.60
C PHE A 44 3.31 -2.19 1.50
N VAL A 45 3.97 -1.15 1.00
CA VAL A 45 4.99 -1.26 -0.04
C VAL A 45 6.36 -1.08 0.58
N ILE A 46 7.13 -2.15 0.58
CA ILE A 46 8.49 -2.18 1.13
C ILE A 46 9.45 -2.72 0.09
N GLY A 47 10.63 -2.14 -0.01
CA GLY A 47 11.68 -2.66 -0.88
C GLY A 47 12.46 -3.78 -0.21
N ARG A 48 13.23 -4.49 -1.03
CA ARG A 48 14.14 -5.54 -0.57
C ARG A 48 15.43 -4.95 -0.01
N ALA A 49 15.79 -5.33 1.21
CA ALA A 49 17.09 -5.01 1.78
C ALA A 49 18.15 -6.04 1.39
N ASN A 50 19.39 -5.58 1.21
CA ASN A 50 20.56 -6.46 1.06
C ASN A 50 20.96 -7.14 2.39
N ASN A 51 20.43 -6.66 3.52
CA ASN A 51 20.71 -7.20 4.85
C ASN A 51 19.79 -8.40 5.14
N LYS A 52 20.39 -9.58 5.34
CA LYS A 52 19.66 -10.83 5.60
C LYS A 52 18.83 -10.79 6.89
N ALA A 53 19.32 -10.17 7.96
CA ALA A 53 18.59 -10.09 9.23
C ALA A 53 17.29 -9.28 9.09
N LYS A 54 17.37 -8.12 8.42
CA LYS A 54 16.20 -7.30 8.08
C LYS A 54 15.17 -8.07 7.25
N MET A 55 15.64 -8.86 6.28
CA MET A 55 14.75 -9.70 5.47
C MET A 55 14.07 -10.81 6.29
N VAL A 56 14.77 -11.41 7.26
CA VAL A 56 14.16 -12.42 8.16
C VAL A 56 13.08 -11.80 9.04
N GLU A 57 13.30 -10.60 9.55
CA GLU A 57 12.28 -9.86 10.32
C GLU A 57 11.05 -9.56 9.46
N LEU A 58 11.25 -9.04 8.24
CA LEU A 58 10.14 -8.80 7.31
C LEU A 58 9.36 -10.08 6.99
N ILE A 59 10.04 -11.20 6.71
CA ILE A 59 9.36 -12.48 6.42
C ILE A 59 8.46 -12.90 7.59
N LYS A 60 8.88 -12.68 8.84
CA LYS A 60 8.04 -12.97 10.01
C LYS A 60 6.81 -12.06 10.09
N GLU A 61 6.96 -10.78 9.75
CA GLU A 61 5.85 -9.83 9.70
C GLU A 61 4.85 -10.16 8.59
N VAL A 62 5.35 -10.49 7.39
CA VAL A 62 4.52 -10.94 6.25
C VAL A 62 3.82 -12.26 6.54
N ALA A 63 4.48 -13.20 7.24
CA ALA A 63 3.83 -14.45 7.64
C ALA A 63 2.68 -14.24 8.63
N GLN A 64 2.68 -13.12 9.35
CA GLN A 64 1.61 -12.75 10.27
C GLN A 64 0.46 -12.04 9.55
N TYR A 65 0.76 -11.25 8.52
CA TYR A 65 -0.19 -10.42 7.80
C TYR A 65 0.11 -10.45 6.30
N ASP A 66 -0.87 -10.87 5.49
CA ASP A 66 -0.76 -10.90 4.03
C ASP A 66 -1.02 -9.51 3.42
N ASP A 67 -0.33 -8.49 3.95
CA ASP A 67 -0.60 -7.07 3.66
C ASP A 67 0.61 -6.31 3.11
N PHE A 68 1.65 -7.02 2.66
CA PHE A 68 2.87 -6.43 2.10
C PHE A 68 3.08 -6.80 0.63
N MET A 69 3.47 -5.80 -0.16
CA MET A 69 4.07 -5.97 -1.48
C MET A 69 5.56 -5.63 -1.42
N SER A 70 6.41 -6.61 -1.75
CA SER A 70 7.86 -6.42 -1.77
C SER A 70 8.36 -5.98 -3.15
N LEU A 71 9.09 -4.87 -3.21
CA LEU A 71 9.77 -4.40 -4.41
C LEU A 71 11.24 -4.83 -4.41
N TYR A 72 11.86 -4.94 -5.58
CA TYR A 72 13.26 -5.31 -5.71
C TYR A 72 14.26 -4.22 -5.25
N ILE A 73 13.80 -3.03 -4.86
CA ILE A 73 14.64 -1.85 -4.54
C ILE A 73 14.16 -1.14 -3.27
N GLU A 74 15.08 -0.83 -2.33
CA GLU A 74 14.77 -0.17 -1.04
C GLU A 74 15.63 1.07 -0.73
N GLU A 75 16.68 1.35 -1.49
CA GLU A 75 17.67 2.38 -1.12
C GLU A 75 17.07 3.80 -1.02
N TYR A 76 17.29 4.46 0.13
CA TYR A 76 16.79 5.81 0.41
C TYR A 76 17.34 6.88 -0.56
N SER A 77 18.55 6.70 -1.09
CA SER A 77 19.09 7.56 -2.16
C SER A 77 18.37 7.39 -3.50
N LYS A 78 17.43 6.45 -3.59
CA LYS A 78 16.73 6.04 -4.80
C LYS A 78 15.20 6.05 -4.62
N LEU A 79 14.65 6.94 -3.79
CA LEU A 79 13.20 7.06 -3.58
C LEU A 79 12.41 7.19 -4.90
N SER A 80 12.92 7.96 -5.86
CA SER A 80 12.31 8.07 -7.19
C SER A 80 12.28 6.74 -7.93
N TYR A 81 13.31 5.89 -7.78
CA TYR A 81 13.31 4.55 -8.37
C TYR A 81 12.38 3.59 -7.63
N LYS A 82 12.24 3.72 -6.30
CA LYS A 82 11.24 2.95 -5.54
C LYS A 82 9.83 3.29 -5.99
N MET A 83 9.54 4.58 -6.21
CA MET A 83 8.25 5.03 -6.75
C MET A 83 8.02 4.53 -8.18
N LEU A 84 9.04 4.59 -9.05
CA LEU A 84 8.95 4.03 -10.40
C LEU A 84 8.72 2.52 -10.38
N ALA A 85 9.43 1.79 -9.52
CA ALA A 85 9.26 0.35 -9.36
C ALA A 85 7.86 0.02 -8.82
N PHE A 86 7.35 0.80 -7.86
CA PHE A 86 5.99 0.67 -7.35
C PHE A 86 4.99 0.72 -8.50
N PHE A 87 4.95 1.81 -9.28
CA PHE A 87 3.98 1.95 -10.37
C PHE A 87 4.17 0.90 -11.47
N LYS A 88 5.41 0.54 -11.82
CA LYS A 88 5.65 -0.52 -12.81
C LYS A 88 5.11 -1.87 -12.37
N VAL A 89 5.36 -2.25 -11.11
CA VAL A 89 4.94 -3.53 -10.57
C VAL A 89 3.43 -3.56 -10.38
N THR A 90 2.84 -2.53 -9.78
CA THR A 90 1.40 -2.51 -9.53
C THR A 90 0.60 -2.47 -10.83
N TYR A 91 1.03 -1.66 -11.81
CA TYR A 91 0.37 -1.61 -13.12
C TYR A 91 0.46 -2.93 -13.89
N ALA A 92 1.54 -3.70 -13.70
CA ALA A 92 1.70 -5.00 -14.36
C ALA A 92 0.92 -6.13 -13.68
N LEU A 93 0.65 -6.02 -12.37
CA LEU A 93 0.06 -7.09 -11.57
C LEU A 93 -1.44 -6.90 -11.28
N PHE A 94 -1.92 -5.65 -11.26
CA PHE A 94 -3.29 -5.35 -10.86
C PHE A 94 -4.01 -4.55 -11.94
N ASP A 95 -5.24 -4.93 -12.21
CA ASP A 95 -6.14 -4.25 -13.13
C ASP A 95 -7.00 -3.23 -12.37
N PHE A 96 -6.39 -2.08 -12.07
CA PHE A 96 -7.04 -0.97 -11.37
C PHE A 96 -6.91 0.32 -12.19
N GLU A 97 -7.92 1.19 -12.05
CA GLU A 97 -7.98 2.47 -12.77
C GLU A 97 -7.07 3.53 -12.12
N PHE A 98 -6.88 3.44 -10.80
CA PHE A 98 -6.09 4.38 -10.03
C PHE A 98 -5.00 3.67 -9.25
N PHE A 99 -3.82 4.29 -9.19
CA PHE A 99 -2.72 3.84 -8.35
C PHE A 99 -2.31 4.99 -7.44
N VAL A 100 -2.52 4.81 -6.14
CA VAL A 100 -2.33 5.84 -5.13
C VAL A 100 -1.11 5.50 -4.29
N LYS A 101 -0.19 6.44 -4.16
CA LYS A 101 0.94 6.35 -3.23
C LYS A 101 0.60 7.12 -1.95
N VAL A 102 0.84 6.50 -0.80
CA VAL A 102 0.65 7.08 0.53
C VAL A 102 1.91 6.85 1.38
N ASP A 103 2.26 7.75 2.30
CA ASP A 103 3.35 7.54 3.26
C ASP A 103 2.86 6.87 4.56
N ASP A 104 3.73 6.12 5.24
CA ASP A 104 3.38 5.39 6.46
C ASP A 104 3.21 6.27 7.72
N ASP A 105 3.39 7.58 7.61
CA ASP A 105 3.23 8.55 8.70
C ASP A 105 2.06 9.51 8.51
N ILE A 106 1.11 9.18 7.64
CA ILE A 106 -0.14 9.94 7.49
C ILE A 106 -1.37 9.15 7.96
N TYR A 107 -2.43 9.89 8.25
CA TYR A 107 -3.77 9.33 8.44
C TYR A 107 -4.58 9.52 7.15
N LEU A 108 -5.03 8.42 6.56
CA LEU A 108 -5.91 8.43 5.40
C LEU A 108 -7.36 8.21 5.85
N LYS A 109 -8.32 8.86 5.18
CA LYS A 109 -9.75 8.56 5.29
C LYS A 109 -10.19 7.76 4.05
N PRO A 110 -10.28 6.42 4.12
CA PRO A 110 -10.49 5.60 2.93
C PRO A 110 -11.79 5.91 2.18
N ASN A 111 -12.87 6.17 2.91
CA ASN A 111 -14.16 6.53 2.30
C ASN A 111 -14.11 7.88 1.57
N CYS A 112 -13.35 8.85 2.08
CA CYS A 112 -13.18 10.13 1.38
C CYS A 112 -12.34 9.95 0.12
N LEU A 113 -11.32 9.08 0.15
CA LEU A 113 -10.54 8.73 -1.03
C LEU A 113 -11.39 8.02 -2.07
N SER A 114 -12.19 7.02 -1.69
CA SER A 114 -13.01 6.28 -2.66
C SER A 114 -14.03 7.19 -3.35
N LEU A 115 -14.67 8.10 -2.62
CA LEU A 115 -15.58 9.10 -3.19
C LEU A 115 -14.87 10.02 -4.19
N LEU A 116 -13.66 10.49 -3.86
CA LEU A 116 -12.87 11.32 -4.77
C LEU A 116 -12.54 10.59 -6.07
N LEU A 117 -12.11 9.33 -5.97
CA LEU A 117 -11.77 8.52 -7.14
C LEU A 117 -13.02 8.23 -8.00
N ALA A 118 -14.15 7.90 -7.38
CA ALA A 118 -15.40 7.63 -8.08
C ALA A 118 -15.90 8.83 -8.90
N VAL A 119 -15.79 10.05 -8.35
CA VAL A 119 -16.13 11.28 -9.08
C VAL A 119 -15.29 11.44 -10.35
N HIS A 120 -14.00 11.11 -10.27
CA HIS A 120 -13.13 11.18 -11.45
C HIS A 120 -13.41 10.09 -12.48
N THR A 121 -13.79 8.87 -12.08
CA THR A 121 -14.26 7.83 -13.01
C THR A 121 -15.50 8.29 -13.79
N LEU A 122 -16.49 8.88 -13.12
CA LEU A 122 -17.71 9.35 -13.79
C LEU A 122 -17.42 10.44 -14.83
N ASN A 123 -16.51 11.37 -14.52
CA ASN A 123 -16.11 12.42 -15.46
C ASN A 123 -15.31 11.89 -16.67
N LEU A 124 -14.72 10.69 -16.58
CA LEU A 124 -14.04 10.06 -17.72
C LEU A 124 -15.02 9.37 -18.68
N LEU A 125 -16.24 9.07 -18.22
CA LEU A 125 -17.27 8.38 -18.99
C LEU A 125 -18.25 9.34 -19.71
N ASP A 126 -18.29 10.62 -19.32
CA ASP A 126 -19.06 11.70 -19.98
C ASP A 126 -18.11 12.85 -20.39
N PRO A 127 -17.41 12.74 -21.53
CA PRO A 127 -16.44 13.74 -22.00
C PRO A 127 -17.05 14.99 -22.66
#